data_AF-A0A1V3C9R3-F1
#
_entry.id   AF-A0A1V3C9R3-F1
#
_cell.length_a   1.000
_cell.length_b   1.000
_cell.length_c   1.000
_cell.angle_alpha   90.00
_cell.angle_beta   90.00
_cell.angle_gamma   90.00
#
_symmetry.space_group_name_H-M   'P 1'
#
loop_
_entity.id
_entity.type
_entity.pdbx_description
1 polymer ?
#
loop_
_entity_poly.entity_id
_entity_poly.type
_entity_poly.pdbx_seq_one_letter_code
_entity_poly.pdbx_strand_id
1 'polypeptide(L)'
;MVERATRSEEDRGTRPDGYRSDAAEVPGPRTDSGAPGAVAVDAQVTDPARGRSTAATDRGPWRLGPRGMDPESVRKRWSEAQNRFVDDPHEAVRELDALATEVADAVVAEIESRRSALRAAWNEDGGADTEELRLALRDYRSFVEHLVGGRA
;
A
#
# COMPACT_ATOMS: atom_id res chain seq x y z
N MET A 1 34.36 -17.21 -43.70
CA MET A 1 33.73 -16.67 -44.93
C MET A 1 32.52 -17.54 -45.20
N VAL A 2 31.31 -16.96 -45.02
CA VAL A 2 29.95 -17.41 -45.43
C VAL A 2 29.51 -18.85 -45.10
N GLU A 3 28.31 -19.16 -44.62
CA GLU A 3 27.01 -18.52 -44.86
C GLU A 3 25.98 -18.96 -43.80
N ARG A 4 25.08 -18.03 -43.46
CA ARG A 4 23.87 -18.26 -42.66
C ARG A 4 22.76 -18.79 -43.57
N ALA A 5 21.98 -19.74 -43.07
CA ALA A 5 20.60 -20.02 -43.49
C ALA A 5 19.99 -20.99 -42.46
N THR A 6 18.75 -20.91 -41.98
CA THR A 6 17.64 -19.95 -42.05
C THR A 6 16.71 -20.41 -40.92
N ARG A 7 16.40 -19.52 -39.97
CA ARG A 7 15.40 -19.74 -38.92
C ARG A 7 14.03 -19.64 -39.56
N SER A 8 13.25 -20.73 -39.54
CA SER A 8 11.85 -20.72 -39.95
C SER A 8 11.00 -19.89 -38.99
N GLU A 9 10.19 -19.06 -39.63
CA GLU A 9 9.21 -18.13 -39.11
C GLU A 9 7.84 -18.81 -39.20
N GLU A 10 7.18 -19.04 -38.07
CA GLU A 10 5.73 -19.27 -37.92
C GLU A 10 5.48 -19.16 -36.40
N ASP A 11 4.68 -18.25 -35.88
CA ASP A 11 3.24 -18.20 -36.11
C ASP A 11 2.70 -16.81 -35.75
N ARG A 12 1.81 -16.32 -36.60
CA ARG A 12 1.15 -15.01 -36.48
C ARG A 12 -0.14 -15.20 -35.68
N GLY A 13 -0.24 -14.42 -34.62
CA GLY A 13 -1.42 -13.59 -34.39
C GLY A 13 -2.60 -14.27 -33.72
N THR A 14 -3.07 -13.62 -32.66
CA THR A 14 -4.42 -13.05 -32.62
C THR A 14 -4.51 -12.11 -31.43
N ARG A 15 -4.53 -10.79 -31.70
CA ARG A 15 -5.09 -9.79 -30.80
C ARG A 15 -6.55 -9.59 -31.23
N PRO A 16 -7.54 -9.79 -30.37
CA PRO A 16 -8.85 -9.19 -30.59
C PRO A 16 -8.85 -7.77 -30.04
N ASP A 17 -8.84 -6.82 -30.97
CA ASP A 17 -9.25 -5.44 -30.81
C ASP A 17 -10.79 -5.37 -30.72
N GLY A 18 -11.30 -4.33 -30.07
CA GLY A 18 -12.67 -3.85 -30.32
C GLY A 18 -13.78 -4.37 -29.40
N TYR A 19 -13.87 -3.84 -28.18
CA TYR A 19 -15.20 -3.68 -27.57
C TYR A 19 -15.80 -2.36 -28.03
N ARG A 20 -16.60 -2.50 -29.09
CA ARG A 20 -17.47 -1.49 -29.69
C ARG A 20 -18.48 -1.02 -28.65
N SER A 21 -18.50 0.29 -28.39
CA SER A 21 -19.61 0.98 -27.75
C SER A 21 -20.87 0.79 -28.59
N ASP A 22 -21.91 0.23 -27.99
CA ASP A 22 -23.27 0.32 -28.50
C ASP A 22 -24.15 0.86 -27.38
N ALA A 23 -24.64 2.07 -27.62
CA ALA A 23 -25.58 2.77 -26.78
C ALA A 23 -26.98 2.17 -27.02
N ALA A 24 -27.51 1.50 -26.01
CA ALA A 24 -28.92 1.10 -25.98
C ALA A 24 -29.66 1.93 -24.93
N GLU A 25 -30.30 2.96 -25.45
CA GLU A 25 -31.36 3.78 -24.87
C GLU A 25 -32.48 2.89 -24.31
N VAL A 26 -32.86 3.09 -23.04
CA VAL A 26 -34.04 2.46 -22.44
C VAL A 26 -35.11 3.54 -22.23
N PRO A 27 -36.29 3.43 -22.87
CA PRO A 27 -37.37 4.41 -22.75
C PRO A 27 -38.11 4.24 -21.41
N GLY A 28 -38.38 5.35 -20.73
CA GLY A 28 -39.19 5.36 -19.51
C GLY A 28 -40.69 5.16 -19.78
N PRO A 29 -41.47 4.87 -18.73
CA PRO A 29 -42.86 5.29 -18.73
C PRO A 29 -43.26 6.02 -17.45
N ARG A 30 -43.84 7.20 -17.69
CA ARG A 30 -45.06 7.78 -17.11
C ARG A 30 -45.19 7.86 -15.59
N THR A 31 -45.25 9.11 -15.16
CA THR A 31 -45.96 9.65 -14.01
C THR A 31 -47.36 9.05 -13.87
N ASP A 32 -47.68 8.53 -12.69
CA ASP A 32 -49.03 8.61 -12.15
C ASP A 32 -48.97 9.26 -10.77
N SER A 33 -49.86 10.22 -10.59
CA SER A 33 -49.95 11.13 -9.46
C SER A 33 -50.97 10.58 -8.48
N GLY A 34 -50.54 10.28 -7.25
CA GLY A 34 -51.44 9.77 -6.22
C GLY A 34 -50.87 9.98 -4.81
N ALA A 35 -51.11 11.16 -4.25
CA ALA A 35 -51.10 11.44 -2.81
C ALA A 35 -52.47 12.06 -2.46
N PRO A 36 -52.96 12.06 -1.19
CA PRO A 36 -52.23 11.84 0.06
C PRO A 36 -52.93 10.91 1.09
N GLY A 37 -52.17 10.38 2.05
CA GLY A 37 -52.70 9.71 3.23
C GLY A 37 -51.78 9.93 4.42
N ALA A 38 -52.13 10.89 5.27
CA ALA A 38 -51.43 11.23 6.50
C ALA A 38 -51.63 10.16 7.59
N VAL A 39 -50.55 9.66 8.20
CA VAL A 39 -50.58 9.13 9.58
C VAL A 39 -49.25 9.40 10.31
N ALA A 40 -49.42 10.13 11.41
CA ALA A 40 -48.68 10.20 12.68
C ALA A 40 -47.17 9.84 12.79
N VAL A 41 -46.45 10.83 13.33
CA VAL A 41 -45.13 10.76 13.97
C VAL A 41 -45.24 10.00 15.30
N ASP A 42 -44.26 9.13 15.56
CA ASP A 42 -43.43 9.04 16.79
C ASP A 42 -43.11 7.58 17.14
N ALA A 43 -41.87 7.19 16.87
CA ALA A 43 -41.23 6.05 17.51
C ALA A 43 -39.75 6.38 17.65
N GLN A 44 -39.44 7.13 18.69
CA GLN A 44 -38.08 7.28 19.19
C GLN A 44 -37.53 5.91 19.59
N VAL A 45 -36.76 5.27 18.71
CA VAL A 45 -35.81 4.22 19.11
C VAL A 45 -34.47 4.90 19.36
N THR A 46 -34.29 5.42 20.57
CA THR A 46 -32.96 5.78 21.07
C THR A 46 -32.31 4.49 21.58
N ASP A 47 -31.62 3.78 20.69
CA ASP A 47 -30.71 2.70 21.11
C ASP A 47 -29.41 3.34 21.66
N PRO A 48 -29.02 3.04 22.91
CA PRO A 48 -27.95 3.73 23.58
C PRO A 48 -26.59 3.31 23.01
N ALA A 49 -25.79 4.30 22.65
CA ALA A 49 -24.35 4.29 22.88
C ALA A 49 -23.63 2.95 22.64
N ARG A 50 -23.67 2.43 21.42
CA ARG A 50 -22.52 1.64 20.95
C ARG A 50 -21.45 2.64 20.53
N GLY A 51 -20.79 3.18 21.55
CA GLY A 51 -19.43 3.67 21.43
C GLY A 51 -18.60 2.52 20.87
N ARG A 52 -18.58 2.39 19.53
CA ARG A 52 -17.35 2.02 18.86
C ARG A 52 -16.40 3.13 19.23
N SER A 53 -15.74 2.91 20.37
CA SER A 53 -14.39 3.36 20.58
C SER A 53 -13.71 3.12 19.25
N THR A 54 -13.65 4.18 18.44
CA THR A 54 -12.51 4.39 17.59
C THR A 54 -11.39 4.46 18.61
N ALA A 55 -10.88 3.28 18.99
CA ALA A 55 -9.48 3.14 19.24
C ALA A 55 -8.85 3.67 17.96
N ALA A 56 -8.70 5.00 17.90
CA ALA A 56 -7.61 5.65 17.26
C ALA A 56 -6.41 5.11 18.03
N THR A 57 -6.08 3.85 17.72
CA THR A 57 -4.84 3.19 18.03
C THR A 57 -3.82 4.15 17.49
N ASP A 58 -3.25 4.94 18.39
CA ASP A 58 -2.02 5.70 18.22
C ASP A 58 -1.72 5.99 16.74
N ARG A 59 -2.58 6.79 16.09
CA ARG A 59 -2.46 7.10 14.66
C ARG A 59 -1.42 8.19 14.45
N GLY A 60 -0.28 8.06 15.15
CA GLY A 60 0.93 8.68 14.67
C GLY A 60 1.18 8.20 13.24
N PRO A 61 1.53 9.09 12.30
CA PRO A 61 1.88 8.67 10.95
C PRO A 61 3.00 7.64 11.03
N TRP A 62 2.82 6.50 10.34
CA TRP A 62 3.84 5.48 10.21
C TRP A 62 5.13 6.11 9.67
N ARG A 63 6.27 5.81 10.31
CA ARG A 63 7.57 6.35 9.93
C ARG A 63 8.47 5.22 9.45
N LEU A 64 9.13 5.45 8.33
CA LEU A 64 10.11 4.52 7.79
C LEU A 64 11.39 4.56 8.64
N GLY A 65 11.82 3.40 9.13
CA GLY A 65 13.08 3.23 9.85
C GLY A 65 13.48 1.75 9.89
N PRO A 66 14.76 1.44 10.14
CA PRO A 66 15.23 0.05 10.24
C PRO A 66 14.64 -0.59 11.50
N ARG A 67 13.64 -1.46 11.34
CA ARG A 67 12.92 -2.06 12.47
C ARG A 67 13.83 -2.99 13.27
N GLY A 68 13.72 -2.92 14.60
CA GLY A 68 14.48 -3.81 15.50
C GLY A 68 15.97 -3.46 15.60
N MET A 69 16.39 -2.38 14.96
CA MET A 69 17.76 -1.88 15.02
C MET A 69 17.81 -0.62 15.88
N ASP A 70 18.75 -0.59 16.82
CA ASP A 70 19.01 0.59 17.63
C ASP A 70 19.83 1.62 16.83
N PRO A 71 19.33 2.85 16.60
CA PRO A 71 20.07 3.88 15.87
C PRO A 71 21.43 4.20 16.49
N GLU A 72 21.55 4.13 17.82
CA GLU A 72 22.83 4.39 18.50
C GLU A 72 23.85 3.28 18.24
N SER A 73 23.41 2.02 18.21
CA SER A 73 24.26 0.90 17.79
C SER A 73 24.76 1.04 16.34
N VAL A 74 23.92 1.50 15.41
CA VAL A 74 24.34 1.74 14.01
C VAL A 74 25.37 2.87 13.94
N ARG A 75 25.11 3.99 14.62
CA ARG A 75 26.02 5.13 14.70
C ARG A 75 27.37 4.75 15.31
N LYS A 76 27.35 3.92 16.35
CA LYS A 76 28.56 3.42 16.99
C LYS A 76 29.40 2.59 16.01
N ARG A 77 28.82 1.60 15.34
CA ARG A 77 29.52 0.75 14.35
C ARG A 77 30.08 1.58 13.19
N TRP A 78 29.31 2.56 12.73
CA TRP A 78 29.75 3.51 11.72
C TRP A 78 31.01 4.27 12.18
N SER A 79 31.00 4.86 13.38
CA SER A 79 32.16 5.57 13.93
C SER A 79 33.39 4.67 14.13
N GLU A 80 33.19 3.43 14.56
CA GLU A 80 34.28 2.45 14.73
C GLU A 80 34.96 2.09 13.41
N ALA A 81 34.19 1.92 12.33
CA ALA A 81 34.74 1.67 11.00
C ALA A 81 35.46 2.92 10.44
N GLN A 82 34.93 4.12 10.67
CA GLN A 82 35.60 5.37 10.28
C GLN A 82 36.96 5.55 10.94
N ASN A 83 37.07 5.23 12.23
CA ASN A 83 38.36 5.33 12.94
C ASN A 83 39.40 4.38 12.34
N ARG A 84 38.99 3.19 11.91
CA ARG A 84 39.88 2.19 11.31
C ARG A 84 40.26 2.49 9.86
N PHE A 85 39.52 3.35 9.17
CA PHE A 85 39.84 3.75 7.80
C PHE A 85 41.25 4.34 7.65
N VAL A 86 41.76 4.99 8.70
CA VAL A 86 43.12 5.57 8.69
C VAL A 86 44.20 4.50 8.64
N ASP A 87 43.96 3.35 9.27
CA ASP A 87 44.93 2.25 9.37
C ASP A 87 44.72 1.18 8.28
N ASP A 88 43.46 0.80 8.04
CA ASP A 88 43.05 -0.18 7.03
C ASP A 88 41.80 0.30 6.26
N PRO A 89 42.00 1.06 5.17
CA PRO A 89 40.90 1.62 4.41
C PRO A 89 40.05 0.56 3.71
N HIS A 90 40.63 -0.58 3.34
CA HIS A 90 39.90 -1.63 2.62
C HIS A 90 38.98 -2.41 3.56
N GLU A 91 39.45 -2.75 4.76
CA GLU A 91 38.63 -3.39 5.80
C GLU A 91 37.49 -2.47 6.23
N ALA A 92 37.81 -1.21 6.54
CA ALA A 92 36.82 -0.23 6.99
C ALA A 92 35.67 -0.06 6.00
N VAL A 93 35.96 0.05 4.69
CA VAL A 93 34.92 0.18 3.66
C VAL A 93 34.06 -1.08 3.57
N ARG A 94 34.65 -2.27 3.67
CA ARG A 94 33.90 -3.54 3.62
C ARG A 94 32.94 -3.68 4.79
N GLU A 95 33.32 -3.22 5.96
CA GLU A 95 32.42 -3.24 7.13
C GLU A 95 31.31 -2.21 7.04
N LEU A 96 31.60 -1.02 6.49
CA LEU A 96 30.58 -0.02 6.22
C LEU A 96 29.57 -0.53 5.19
N ASP A 97 30.03 -1.25 4.16
CA ASP A 97 29.17 -1.90 3.17
C ASP A 97 28.27 -2.98 3.80
N ALA A 98 28.84 -3.82 4.67
CA ALA A 98 28.07 -4.80 5.43
C ALA A 98 27.02 -4.14 6.33
N LEU A 99 27.39 -3.07 7.06
CA LEU A 99 26.47 -2.31 7.89
C LEU A 99 25.35 -1.68 7.06
N ALA A 100 25.66 -1.12 5.89
CA ALA A 100 24.66 -0.55 4.99
C ALA A 100 23.67 -1.63 4.50
N THR A 101 24.17 -2.83 4.19
CA THR A 101 23.34 -3.97 3.80
C THR A 101 22.38 -4.37 4.93
N GLU A 102 22.88 -4.52 6.16
CA GLU A 102 22.03 -4.84 7.33
C GLU A 102 20.93 -3.79 7.56
N VAL A 103 21.27 -2.50 7.44
CA VAL A 103 20.29 -1.40 7.58
C VAL A 103 19.25 -1.45 6.45
N ALA A 104 19.69 -1.67 5.20
CA ALA A 104 18.79 -1.78 4.05
C ALA A 104 17.81 -2.95 4.20
N ASP A 105 18.30 -4.11 4.61
CA ASP A 105 17.46 -5.30 4.86
C ASP A 105 16.43 -5.04 5.95
N ALA A 106 16.81 -4.38 7.04
CA ALA A 106 15.89 -4.00 8.11
C ALA A 106 14.81 -3.01 7.65
N VAL A 107 15.16 -2.07 6.76
CA VAL A 107 14.19 -1.13 6.16
C VAL A 107 13.23 -1.88 5.23
N VAL A 108 13.73 -2.76 4.37
CA VAL A 108 12.87 -3.58 3.48
C VAL A 108 11.91 -4.44 4.28
N ALA A 109 12.39 -5.08 5.35
CA ALA A 109 11.56 -5.89 6.24
C ALA A 109 10.43 -5.07 6.89
N GLU A 110 10.70 -3.81 7.28
CA GLU A 110 9.66 -2.92 7.82
C GLU A 110 8.60 -2.56 6.77
N ILE A 111 9.03 -2.24 5.55
CA ILE A 111 8.11 -1.94 4.43
C ILE A 111 7.20 -3.14 4.16
N GLU A 112 7.76 -4.34 4.09
CA GLU A 112 6.98 -5.57 3.86
C GLU A 112 6.03 -5.87 5.02
N SER A 113 6.47 -5.68 6.27
CA SER A 113 5.60 -5.80 7.45
C SER A 113 4.44 -4.82 7.38
N ARG A 114 4.68 -3.55 7.05
CA ARG A 114 3.62 -2.54 6.94
C ARG A 114 2.67 -2.87 5.80
N ARG A 115 3.17 -3.29 4.65
CA ARG A 115 2.37 -3.73 3.50
C ARG A 115 1.47 -4.93 3.85
N SER A 116 2.00 -5.89 4.61
CA SER A 116 1.24 -7.05 5.09
C SER A 116 0.15 -6.65 6.09
N ALA A 117 0.45 -5.76 7.03
CA ALA A 117 -0.54 -5.25 7.98
C ALA A 117 -1.68 -4.49 7.28
N LEU A 118 -1.34 -3.64 6.30
CA LEU A 118 -2.32 -2.97 5.45
C LEU A 118 -3.17 -3.99 4.69
N ARG A 119 -2.57 -5.04 4.13
CA ARG A 119 -3.28 -6.11 3.41
C ARG A 119 -4.27 -6.85 4.29
N ALA A 120 -3.85 -7.23 5.50
CA ALA A 120 -4.68 -7.97 6.44
C ALA A 120 -5.94 -7.17 6.81
N ALA A 121 -5.81 -5.85 6.98
CA ALA A 121 -6.91 -4.97 7.39
C ALA A 121 -8.12 -4.91 6.43
N TRP A 122 -8.02 -5.40 5.19
CA TRP A 122 -9.13 -5.39 4.22
C TRP A 122 -9.35 -6.69 3.45
N ASN A 123 -8.46 -7.69 3.56
CA ASN A 123 -8.59 -8.97 2.84
C ASN A 123 -9.21 -10.10 3.68
N GLU A 124 -9.34 -9.96 5.00
CA GLU A 124 -9.46 -11.14 5.86
C GLU A 124 -10.72 -11.99 5.60
N ASP A 125 -11.84 -11.42 5.13
CA ASP A 125 -13.09 -12.20 4.96
C ASP A 125 -13.97 -11.82 3.75
N GLY A 126 -13.44 -11.13 2.74
CA GLY A 126 -14.16 -10.87 1.47
C GLY A 126 -15.43 -10.01 1.57
N GLY A 127 -15.68 -9.40 2.73
CA GLY A 127 -16.87 -8.60 3.05
C GLY A 127 -16.56 -7.17 3.48
N ALA A 128 -15.43 -6.60 3.05
CA ALA A 128 -15.12 -5.22 3.40
C ALA A 128 -16.16 -4.27 2.78
N ASP A 129 -16.86 -3.52 3.62
CA ASP A 129 -17.83 -2.54 3.16
C ASP A 129 -17.13 -1.44 2.34
N THR A 130 -17.89 -0.72 1.50
CA THR A 130 -17.34 0.35 0.65
C THR A 130 -16.61 1.42 1.47
N GLU A 131 -17.04 1.65 2.71
CA GLU A 131 -16.37 2.60 3.62
C GLU A 131 -15.04 2.06 4.13
N GLU A 132 -14.93 0.76 4.42
CA GLU A 132 -13.67 0.13 4.84
C GLU A 132 -12.65 0.14 3.70
N LEU A 133 -13.09 -0.09 2.47
CA LEU A 133 -12.24 0.06 1.28
C LEU A 133 -11.76 1.50 1.09
N ARG A 134 -12.60 2.50 1.42
CA ARG A 134 -12.22 3.92 1.36
C ARG A 134 -11.14 4.26 2.37
N LEU A 135 -11.25 3.71 3.59
CA LEU A 135 -10.24 3.86 4.64
C LEU A 135 -8.93 3.15 4.27
N ALA A 136 -9.01 1.91 3.77
CA ALA A 136 -7.85 1.17 3.30
C ALA A 136 -7.10 1.94 2.19
N LEU A 137 -7.82 2.51 1.22
CA LEU A 137 -7.22 3.35 0.17
C LEU A 137 -6.50 4.58 0.75
N ARG A 138 -7.09 5.24 1.76
CA ARG A 138 -6.44 6.37 2.45
C ARG A 138 -5.15 5.94 3.13
N ASP A 139 -5.15 4.78 3.80
CA ASP A 139 -3.97 4.25 4.48
C ASP A 139 -2.87 3.82 3.51
N TYR A 140 -3.23 3.25 2.35
CA TYR A 140 -2.29 3.00 1.26
C TYR A 140 -1.72 4.28 0.68
N ARG A 141 -2.54 5.32 0.49
CA ARG A 141 -2.07 6.61 0.00
C ARG A 141 -1.02 7.19 0.94
N SER A 142 -1.31 7.22 2.24
CA SER A 142 -0.34 7.67 3.23
C SER A 142 0.92 6.80 3.22
N PHE A 143 0.81 5.47 3.13
CA PHE A 143 1.97 4.59 3.01
C PHE A 143 2.86 4.93 1.80
N VAL A 144 2.28 5.09 0.62
CA VAL A 144 3.02 5.45 -0.60
C VAL A 144 3.61 6.86 -0.49
N GLU A 145 2.86 7.84 0.01
CA GLU A 145 3.34 9.21 0.26
C GLU A 145 4.58 9.23 1.16
N HIS A 146 4.62 8.38 2.20
CA HIS A 146 5.81 8.29 3.07
C HIS A 146 7.00 7.63 2.38
N LEU A 147 6.77 6.68 1.46
CA LEU A 147 7.84 6.04 0.69
C LEU A 147 8.43 6.96 -0.39
N VAL A 148 7.59 7.74 -1.09
CA VAL A 148 8.04 8.59 -2.21
C VAL A 148 8.37 10.03 -1.78
N GLY A 149 7.75 10.52 -0.70
CA GLY A 149 7.94 11.86 -0.15
C GLY A 149 8.98 11.93 0.97
N GLY A 150 9.62 10.82 1.32
CA GLY A 150 10.55 10.69 2.45
C GLY A 150 11.94 11.31 2.25
N ARG A 151 12.02 12.63 2.13
CA ARG A 151 13.05 13.45 2.80
C ARG A 151 12.33 14.65 3.42
N ALA A 152 12.07 14.58 4.73
CA ALA A 152 11.71 15.71 5.57
C ALA A 152 12.44 15.57 6.90
#